data_AF-A0A5M5X0Y3-F1
#
_entry.id   AF-A0A5M5X0Y3-F1
#
_cell.length_a   1.000
_cell.length_b   1.000
_cell.length_c   1.000
_cell.angle_alpha   90.00
_cell.angle_beta   90.00
_cell.angle_gamma   90.00
#
_symmetry.space_group_name_H-M   'P 1'
#
loop_
_entity.id
_entity.type
_entity.pdbx_description
1 polymer ?
#
loop_
_entity_poly.entity_id
_entity_poly.type
_entity_poly.pdbx_seq_one_letter_code
_entity_poly.pdbx_strand_id
1 'polypeptide(L)'
;MANWITLKQLSEKRGIAESDLRTWANLGYITSSRIENVLMIDDESLTQYLDVHQTKDLGENYLEKIIKEKELEREVLLSQCDDELFLLKTQKLHQPLFHILIQELGQLITDDHEREIFLSVSSGEPIARVAKRNKMTYAQVATCYSSILRTLGEHKGRIATFRSRTMELMFDKCNTVTPVNTPLSNLVGAHAYNVLYGEMGFRTVRDLLQYATQNGWQSLRRFKGMGLVTYKSVMNALRDANFIIVRKDGNIELSPEIAALVI
;
A
#
# COMPACT_ATOMS: atom_id res chain seq x y z
N MET A 1 -25.78 -27.85 -35.70
CA MET A 1 -24.42 -28.31 -35.27
C MET A 1 -23.59 -27.05 -35.22
N ALA A 2 -22.95 -26.72 -34.10
CA ALA A 2 -22.23 -25.45 -33.97
C ALA A 2 -21.14 -25.33 -35.04
N ASN A 3 -21.21 -24.28 -35.85
CA ASN A 3 -20.29 -24.02 -36.94
C ASN A 3 -19.30 -22.93 -36.50
N TRP A 4 -18.23 -23.37 -35.85
CA TRP A 4 -17.21 -22.49 -35.28
C TRP A 4 -16.29 -21.93 -36.38
N ILE A 5 -16.30 -20.61 -36.54
CA ILE A 5 -15.51 -19.89 -37.54
C ILE A 5 -14.66 -18.84 -36.84
N THR A 6 -13.44 -18.61 -37.33
CA THR A 6 -12.57 -17.56 -36.80
C THR A 6 -13.10 -16.17 -37.15
N LEU A 7 -12.81 -15.16 -36.31
CA LEU A 7 -13.17 -13.76 -36.55
C LEU A 7 -12.85 -13.30 -37.99
N LYS A 8 -11.64 -13.62 -38.48
CA LYS A 8 -11.15 -13.21 -39.79
C LYS A 8 -11.96 -13.84 -40.92
N GLN A 9 -12.16 -15.16 -40.87
CA GLN A 9 -12.95 -15.87 -41.88
C GLN A 9 -14.41 -15.43 -41.88
N LEU A 10 -14.96 -15.13 -40.70
CA LEU A 10 -16.35 -14.70 -40.54
C LEU A 10 -16.56 -13.25 -41.04
N SER A 11 -15.60 -12.37 -40.75
CA SER A 11 -15.49 -11.01 -41.27
C SER A 11 -15.47 -11.01 -42.80
N GLU A 12 -14.60 -11.83 -43.41
CA GLU A 12 -14.49 -11.96 -44.87
C GLU A 12 -15.77 -12.56 -45.49
N LYS A 13 -16.40 -13.54 -44.84
CA LYS A 13 -17.63 -14.21 -45.31
C LYS A 13 -18.86 -13.30 -45.26
N ARG A 14 -18.98 -12.43 -44.26
CA ARG A 14 -20.18 -11.64 -43.97
C ARG A 14 -20.02 -10.14 -44.25
N GLY A 15 -18.81 -9.66 -44.51
CA GLY A 15 -18.50 -8.25 -44.76
C GLY A 15 -18.63 -7.36 -43.53
N ILE A 16 -18.44 -7.90 -42.32
CA ILE A 16 -18.56 -7.19 -41.03
C ILE A 16 -17.18 -7.01 -40.43
N ALA A 17 -16.85 -5.83 -39.90
CA ALA A 17 -15.53 -5.56 -39.32
C ALA A 17 -15.24 -6.49 -38.11
N GLU A 18 -13.99 -6.97 -38.01
CA GLU A 18 -13.58 -7.82 -36.89
C GLU A 18 -13.72 -7.14 -35.52
N SER A 19 -13.63 -5.82 -35.46
CA SER A 19 -13.87 -5.03 -34.24
C SER A 19 -15.29 -5.19 -33.74
N ASP A 20 -16.26 -5.22 -34.63
CA ASP A 20 -17.68 -5.25 -34.32
C ASP A 20 -18.08 -6.65 -33.88
N LEU A 21 -17.62 -7.67 -34.63
CA LEU A 21 -17.78 -9.07 -34.25
C LEU A 21 -17.12 -9.38 -32.90
N ARG A 22 -15.94 -8.82 -32.63
CA ARG A 22 -15.26 -8.98 -31.34
C ARG A 22 -16.02 -8.30 -30.21
N THR A 23 -16.59 -7.13 -30.47
CA THR A 23 -17.39 -6.41 -29.49
C THR A 23 -18.66 -7.18 -29.16
N TRP A 24 -19.40 -7.66 -30.16
CA TRP A 24 -20.60 -8.47 -29.95
C TRP A 24 -20.31 -9.80 -29.26
N ALA A 25 -19.18 -10.45 -29.58
CA ALA A 25 -18.75 -11.66 -28.89
C ALA A 25 -18.39 -11.39 -27.42
N ASN A 26 -17.70 -10.28 -27.13
CA ASN A 26 -17.33 -9.89 -25.77
C ASN A 26 -18.52 -9.45 -24.92
N LEU A 27 -19.56 -8.88 -25.55
CA LEU A 27 -20.82 -8.51 -24.90
C LEU A 27 -21.79 -9.70 -24.75
N GLY A 28 -21.43 -10.88 -25.28
CA GLY A 28 -22.24 -12.10 -25.18
C GLY A 28 -23.43 -12.17 -26.15
N TYR A 29 -23.48 -11.29 -27.15
CA TYR A 29 -24.56 -11.24 -28.14
C TYR A 29 -24.51 -12.38 -29.16
N ILE A 30 -23.32 -12.89 -29.41
CA ILE A 30 -23.06 -14.03 -30.29
C ILE A 30 -22.21 -15.04 -29.55
N THR A 31 -22.54 -16.32 -29.71
CA THR A 31 -21.86 -17.40 -29.02
C THR A 31 -20.42 -17.45 -29.48
N SER A 32 -19.49 -17.28 -28.54
CA SER A 32 -18.06 -17.32 -28.82
C SER A 32 -17.33 -18.24 -27.85
N SER A 33 -16.23 -18.82 -28.33
CA SER A 33 -15.35 -19.67 -27.55
C SER A 33 -13.90 -19.38 -27.93
N ARG A 34 -12.97 -19.63 -27.00
CA ARG A 34 -11.54 -19.53 -27.27
C ARG A 34 -10.94 -20.93 -27.35
N ILE A 35 -10.44 -21.29 -28.52
CA ILE A 35 -9.70 -22.53 -28.75
C ILE A 35 -8.27 -22.12 -29.10
N GLU A 36 -7.30 -22.59 -28.31
CA GLU A 36 -5.87 -22.27 -28.49
C GLU A 36 -5.58 -20.76 -28.67
N ASN A 37 -6.23 -19.94 -27.83
CA ASN A 37 -6.11 -18.48 -27.83
C ASN A 37 -6.67 -17.76 -29.07
N VAL A 38 -7.36 -18.48 -29.96
CA VAL A 38 -8.07 -17.91 -31.12
C VAL A 38 -9.56 -17.78 -30.78
N LEU A 39 -10.12 -16.58 -30.94
CA LEU A 39 -11.55 -16.35 -30.76
C LEU A 39 -12.31 -16.94 -31.94
N MET A 40 -13.18 -17.90 -31.64
CA MET A 40 -14.09 -18.54 -32.59
C MET A 40 -15.52 -18.15 -32.26
N ILE A 41 -16.30 -17.90 -33.31
CA ILE A 41 -17.69 -17.49 -33.22
C ILE A 41 -18.53 -18.53 -33.93
N ASP A 42 -19.67 -18.88 -33.36
CA ASP A 42 -20.64 -19.75 -34.00
C ASP A 42 -21.44 -18.95 -35.06
N ASP A 43 -21.28 -19.30 -36.34
CA ASP A 43 -21.91 -18.61 -37.48
C ASP A 43 -23.45 -18.70 -37.44
N GLU A 44 -23.99 -19.75 -36.83
CA GLU A 44 -25.44 -19.92 -36.64
C GLU A 44 -25.97 -18.91 -35.61
N SER A 45 -25.28 -18.74 -34.47
CA SER A 45 -25.60 -17.69 -33.48
C SER A 45 -25.51 -16.26 -34.04
N LEU A 46 -24.51 -15.98 -34.89
CA LEU A 46 -24.40 -14.69 -35.57
C LEU A 46 -25.54 -14.46 -36.56
N THR A 47 -25.95 -15.51 -37.29
CA THR A 47 -27.08 -15.42 -38.23
C THR A 47 -28.37 -15.11 -37.47
N GLN A 48 -28.64 -15.81 -36.37
CA GLN A 48 -29.81 -15.54 -35.52
C GLN A 48 -29.80 -14.12 -34.95
N TYR A 49 -28.64 -13.64 -34.51
CA TYR A 49 -28.48 -12.27 -34.06
C TYR A 49 -28.81 -11.28 -35.19
N LEU A 50 -28.22 -11.44 -36.38
CA LEU A 50 -28.48 -10.54 -37.50
C LEU A 50 -29.95 -10.58 -37.95
N ASP A 51 -30.60 -11.74 -37.96
CA ASP A 51 -32.00 -11.88 -38.36
C ASP A 51 -32.95 -11.18 -37.37
N VAL A 52 -32.67 -11.27 -36.06
CA VAL A 52 -33.41 -10.54 -35.01
C VAL A 52 -33.23 -9.03 -35.13
N HIS A 53 -32.09 -8.58 -35.64
CA HIS A 53 -31.78 -7.15 -35.82
C HIS A 53 -32.06 -6.61 -37.24
N GLN A 54 -32.49 -7.46 -38.19
CA GLN A 54 -32.93 -7.04 -39.54
C GLN A 54 -34.38 -6.55 -39.59
N THR A 55 -35.25 -7.03 -38.71
CA THR A 55 -36.66 -6.60 -38.65
C THR A 55 -36.83 -5.43 -37.71
N LYS A 56 -36.71 -4.21 -38.26
CA LYS A 56 -37.04 -2.95 -37.58
C LYS A 56 -38.56 -2.75 -37.44
N ASP A 57 -39.29 -3.73 -36.94
CA ASP A 57 -40.66 -3.45 -36.47
C ASP A 57 -40.61 -3.13 -34.98
N LEU A 58 -41.17 -1.97 -34.63
CA LEU A 58 -41.33 -1.45 -33.27
C LEU A 58 -42.35 -2.27 -32.45
N GLY A 59 -42.34 -3.60 -32.57
CA GLY A 59 -43.10 -4.47 -31.69
C GLY A 59 -42.53 -4.42 -30.28
N GLU A 60 -43.39 -4.41 -29.26
CA GLU A 60 -43.00 -4.36 -27.84
C GLU A 60 -41.86 -5.34 -27.50
N ASN A 61 -41.84 -6.53 -28.10
CA ASN A 61 -40.81 -7.54 -27.92
C ASN A 61 -39.39 -7.11 -28.38
N TYR A 62 -39.26 -6.27 -29.40
CA TYR A 62 -37.96 -5.76 -29.86
C TYR A 62 -37.44 -4.65 -28.93
N LEU A 63 -38.33 -3.75 -28.51
CA LEU A 63 -38.01 -2.71 -27.54
C LEU A 63 -37.63 -3.29 -26.18
N GLU A 64 -38.35 -4.32 -25.70
CA GLU A 64 -37.98 -5.03 -24.46
C GLU A 64 -36.60 -5.68 -24.54
N LYS A 65 -36.21 -6.24 -25.69
CA LYS A 65 -34.88 -6.80 -25.88
C LYS A 65 -33.79 -5.73 -25.80
N ILE A 66 -33.99 -4.60 -26.48
CA ILE A 66 -33.05 -3.46 -26.40
C ILE A 66 -32.95 -2.92 -24.97
N ILE A 67 -34.07 -2.82 -24.25
CA ILE A 67 -34.06 -2.36 -22.85
C ILE A 67 -33.23 -3.30 -21.98
N LYS A 68 -33.46 -4.62 -22.06
CA LYS A 68 -32.67 -5.61 -21.32
C LYS A 68 -31.18 -5.58 -21.68
N GLU A 69 -30.86 -5.36 -22.96
CA GLU A 69 -29.49 -5.19 -23.42
C GLU A 69 -28.85 -3.96 -22.77
N LYS A 70 -29.54 -2.82 -22.74
CA LYS A 70 -29.06 -1.60 -22.09
C LYS A 70 -28.96 -1.71 -20.57
N GLU A 71 -29.85 -2.48 -19.93
CA GLU A 71 -29.74 -2.78 -18.50
C GLU A 71 -28.50 -3.61 -18.19
N LEU A 72 -28.19 -4.61 -19.02
CA LEU A 72 -26.98 -5.43 -18.87
C LEU A 72 -25.71 -4.62 -19.12
N GLU A 73 -25.67 -3.79 -20.18
CA GLU A 73 -24.57 -2.85 -20.43
C GLU A 73 -24.34 -1.94 -19.23
N ARG A 74 -25.43 -1.40 -18.65
CA ARG A 74 -25.36 -0.56 -17.46
C ARG A 74 -24.78 -1.32 -16.27
N GLU A 75 -25.21 -2.55 -16.04
CA GLU A 75 -24.73 -3.36 -14.91
C GLU A 75 -23.23 -3.68 -15.04
N VAL A 76 -22.77 -4.00 -16.25
CA VAL A 76 -21.34 -4.23 -16.54
C VAL A 76 -20.51 -2.98 -16.29
N LEU A 77 -20.98 -1.81 -16.75
CA LEU A 77 -20.28 -0.55 -16.52
C LEU A 77 -20.27 -0.16 -15.04
N LEU A 78 -21.39 -0.36 -14.32
CA LEU A 78 -21.46 -0.12 -12.88
C LEU A 78 -20.48 -1.02 -12.11
N SER A 79 -20.40 -2.29 -12.48
CA SER A 79 -19.45 -3.24 -11.88
C SER A 79 -17.99 -2.81 -12.09
N GLN A 80 -17.63 -2.34 -13.28
CA GLN A 80 -16.30 -1.77 -13.54
C GLN A 80 -16.01 -0.52 -12.69
N CYS A 81 -17.00 0.35 -12.54
CA CYS A 81 -16.87 1.52 -11.68
C CYS A 81 -16.77 1.16 -10.20
N ASP A 82 -17.44 0.10 -9.75
CA ASP A 82 -17.38 -0.37 -8.36
C ASP A 82 -15.97 -0.86 -7.98
N ASP A 83 -15.28 -1.55 -8.90
CA ASP A 83 -13.88 -1.96 -8.72
C ASP A 83 -12.94 -0.75 -8.58
N GLU A 84 -13.06 0.25 -9.48
CA GLU A 84 -12.27 1.48 -9.41
C GLU A 84 -12.57 2.29 -8.13
N LEU A 85 -13.84 2.35 -7.75
CA LEU A 85 -14.30 3.05 -6.55
C LEU A 85 -13.82 2.34 -5.28
N PHE A 86 -13.72 1.01 -5.29
CA PHE A 86 -13.09 0.23 -4.24
C PHE A 86 -11.58 0.55 -4.13
N LEU A 87 -10.85 0.61 -5.24
CA LEU A 87 -9.44 1.00 -5.27
C LEU A 87 -9.22 2.42 -4.72
N LEU A 88 -10.07 3.37 -5.08
CA LEU A 88 -10.00 4.74 -4.54
C LEU A 88 -10.33 4.81 -3.05
N LYS A 89 -11.36 4.07 -2.58
CA LYS A 89 -11.69 3.97 -1.15
C LYS A 89 -10.54 3.39 -0.34
N THR A 90 -9.91 2.33 -0.84
CA THR A 90 -8.75 1.73 -0.17
C THR A 90 -7.54 2.66 -0.18
N GLN A 91 -7.30 3.44 -1.24
CA GLN A 91 -6.25 4.46 -1.24
C GLN A 91 -6.43 5.48 -0.11
N LYS A 92 -7.66 5.92 0.17
CA LYS A 92 -7.97 6.82 1.29
C LYS A 92 -7.64 6.21 2.66
N LEU A 93 -7.89 4.91 2.84
CA LEU A 93 -7.53 4.19 4.08
C LEU A 93 -6.02 4.16 4.32
N HIS A 94 -5.24 4.06 3.25
CA HIS A 94 -3.78 3.99 3.31
C HIS A 94 -3.09 5.36 3.14
N GLN A 95 -3.85 6.46 3.09
CA GLN A 95 -3.30 7.82 3.01
C GLN A 95 -2.20 8.10 4.05
N PRO A 96 -2.31 7.66 5.32
CA PRO A 96 -1.23 7.84 6.29
C PRO A 96 0.08 7.15 5.88
N LEU A 97 0.00 5.98 5.24
CA LEU A 97 1.20 5.26 4.78
C LEU A 97 1.88 5.99 3.63
N PHE A 98 1.10 6.53 2.68
CA PHE A 98 1.66 7.37 1.61
C PHE A 98 2.33 8.62 2.16
N HIS A 99 1.75 9.25 3.20
CA HIS A 99 2.37 10.39 3.85
C HIS A 99 3.74 10.03 4.46
N ILE A 100 3.84 8.90 5.16
CA ILE A 100 5.11 8.41 5.70
C ILE A 100 6.13 8.17 4.58
N LEU A 101 5.72 7.50 3.50
CA LEU A 101 6.62 7.25 2.35
C LEU A 101 7.12 8.53 1.70
N ILE A 102 6.26 9.55 1.56
CA ILE A 102 6.65 10.86 1.03
C ILE A 102 7.67 11.53 1.97
N GLN A 103 7.46 11.48 3.28
CA GLN A 103 8.43 12.03 4.24
C GLN A 103 9.79 11.35 4.14
N GLU A 104 9.81 10.01 4.10
CA GLU A 104 11.05 9.22 3.95
C GLU A 104 11.78 9.53 2.64
N LEU A 105 11.05 9.63 1.53
CA LEU A 105 11.63 10.04 0.25
C LEU A 105 12.18 11.46 0.30
N GLY A 106 11.52 12.37 1.02
CA GLY A 106 11.99 13.73 1.24
C GLY A 106 13.35 13.79 1.95
N GLN A 107 13.61 12.88 2.90
CA GLN A 107 14.91 12.80 3.59
C GLN A 107 16.07 12.43 2.66
N LEU A 108 15.80 11.80 1.51
CA LEU A 108 16.83 11.46 0.53
C LEU A 108 17.26 12.65 -0.34
N ILE A 109 16.48 13.73 -0.34
CA ILE A 109 16.75 14.97 -1.07
C ILE A 109 17.61 15.85 -0.17
N THR A 110 18.82 16.19 -0.61
CA THR A 110 19.79 16.94 0.19
C THR A 110 19.52 18.44 0.17
N ASP A 111 19.05 18.97 -0.96
CA ASP A 111 18.73 20.38 -1.12
C ASP A 111 17.40 20.70 -0.43
N ASP A 112 17.41 21.66 0.50
CA ASP A 112 16.24 22.00 1.31
C ASP A 112 15.11 22.63 0.50
N HIS A 113 15.44 23.33 -0.59
CA HIS A 113 14.45 23.96 -1.47
C HIS A 113 13.76 22.92 -2.36
N GLU A 114 14.53 22.02 -2.96
CA GLU A 114 13.99 20.86 -3.69
C GLU A 114 13.15 19.96 -2.77
N ARG A 115 13.62 19.73 -1.52
CA ARG A 115 12.88 18.95 -0.52
C ARG A 115 11.54 19.59 -0.20
N GLU A 116 11.48 20.91 -0.01
CA GLU A 116 10.24 21.65 0.24
C GLU A 116 9.26 21.51 -0.93
N ILE A 117 9.74 21.69 -2.17
CA ILE A 117 8.92 21.56 -3.37
C ILE A 117 8.37 20.14 -3.48
N PHE A 118 9.21 19.13 -3.29
CA PHE A 118 8.82 17.73 -3.33
C PHE A 118 7.77 17.39 -2.29
N LEU A 119 7.98 17.75 -1.02
CA LEU A 119 7.06 17.45 0.07
C LEU A 119 5.70 18.13 -0.15
N SER A 120 5.71 19.38 -0.60
CA SER A 120 4.50 20.17 -0.82
C SER A 120 3.65 19.61 -1.96
N VAL A 121 4.28 19.39 -3.13
CA VAL A 121 3.59 18.86 -4.31
C VAL A 121 3.11 17.43 -4.06
N SER A 122 3.96 16.56 -3.48
CA SER A 122 3.61 15.15 -3.22
C SER A 122 2.51 15.01 -2.17
N SER A 123 2.40 15.96 -1.24
CA SER A 123 1.31 16.00 -0.25
C SER A 123 -0.01 16.55 -0.82
N GLY A 124 -0.04 16.92 -2.11
CA GLY A 124 -1.24 17.38 -2.82
C GLY A 124 -1.41 18.89 -2.87
N GLU A 125 -0.40 19.70 -2.52
CA GLU A 125 -0.48 21.15 -2.70
C GLU A 125 -0.45 21.50 -4.20
N PRO A 126 -1.36 22.35 -4.70
CA PRO A 126 -1.34 22.75 -6.11
C PRO A 126 -0.01 23.40 -6.51
N ILE A 127 0.57 22.95 -7.63
CA ILE A 127 1.86 23.45 -8.15
C ILE A 127 1.88 24.98 -8.29
N ALA A 128 0.76 25.60 -8.68
CA ALA A 128 0.65 27.06 -8.79
C ALA A 128 0.86 27.78 -7.44
N ARG A 129 0.41 27.18 -6.32
CA ARG A 129 0.63 27.75 -4.97
C ARG A 129 2.08 27.59 -4.54
N VAL A 130 2.65 26.40 -4.75
CA VAL A 130 4.07 26.11 -4.48
C VAL A 130 4.98 27.05 -5.28
N ALA A 131 4.66 27.29 -6.56
CA ALA A 131 5.38 28.22 -7.44
C ALA A 131 5.36 29.65 -6.90
N LYS A 132 4.19 30.15 -6.48
CA LYS A 132 4.07 31.48 -5.88
C LYS A 132 4.90 31.61 -4.60
N ARG A 133 4.86 30.61 -3.71
CA ARG A 133 5.63 30.59 -2.45
C ARG A 133 7.14 30.58 -2.71
N ASN A 134 7.58 29.81 -3.69
CA ASN A 134 8.99 29.65 -4.05
C ASN A 134 9.51 30.72 -5.03
N LYS A 135 8.70 31.72 -5.41
CA LYS A 135 9.05 32.76 -6.40
C LYS A 135 9.49 32.17 -7.74
N MET A 136 8.88 31.05 -8.13
CA MET A 136 9.12 30.34 -9.39
C MET A 136 7.88 30.42 -10.27
N THR A 137 8.06 30.16 -11.56
CA THR A 137 6.94 29.91 -12.49
C THR A 137 6.43 28.49 -12.32
N TYR A 138 5.19 28.24 -12.76
CA TYR A 138 4.60 26.90 -12.78
C TYR A 138 5.50 25.89 -13.51
N ALA A 139 6.03 26.27 -14.68
CA ALA A 139 6.89 25.41 -15.50
C ALA A 139 8.22 25.08 -14.81
N GLN A 140 8.79 26.03 -14.07
CA GLN A 140 10.02 25.79 -13.30
C GLN A 140 9.78 24.80 -12.16
N VAL A 141 8.68 24.93 -11.40
CA VAL A 141 8.34 23.97 -10.33
C VAL A 141 8.04 22.60 -10.91
N ALA A 142 7.28 22.52 -12.01
CA ALA A 142 6.98 21.24 -12.66
C ALA A 142 8.25 20.52 -13.16
N THR A 143 9.18 21.26 -13.75
CA THR A 143 10.48 20.73 -14.21
C THR A 143 11.35 20.28 -13.04
N CYS A 144 11.44 21.09 -11.98
CA CYS A 144 12.17 20.76 -10.76
C CYS A 144 11.61 19.46 -10.14
N TYR A 145 10.30 19.41 -9.91
CA TYR A 145 9.62 18.25 -9.35
C TYR A 145 9.84 16.98 -10.20
N SER A 146 9.75 17.09 -11.52
CA SER A 146 9.99 15.97 -12.44
C SER A 146 11.44 15.48 -12.37
N SER A 147 12.41 16.39 -12.24
CA SER A 147 13.82 16.02 -12.07
C SER A 147 14.06 15.28 -10.75
N ILE A 148 13.46 15.76 -9.65
CA ILE A 148 13.53 15.10 -8.33
C ILE A 148 12.99 13.66 -8.43
N LEU A 149 11.80 13.49 -9.02
CA LEU A 149 11.19 12.17 -9.18
C LEU A 149 12.06 11.23 -10.02
N ARG A 150 12.67 11.72 -11.09
CA ARG A 150 13.60 10.95 -11.92
C ARG A 150 14.81 10.49 -11.10
N THR A 151 15.46 11.39 -10.37
CA THR A 151 16.62 11.06 -9.54
C THR A 151 16.28 10.06 -8.44
N LEU A 152 15.13 10.22 -7.77
CA LEU A 152 14.64 9.24 -6.80
C LEU A 152 14.35 7.88 -7.47
N GLY A 153 13.77 7.89 -8.67
CA GLY A 153 13.45 6.71 -9.46
C GLY A 153 14.65 5.97 -10.03
N GLU A 154 15.75 6.65 -10.34
CA GLU A 154 17.03 6.07 -10.77
C GLU A 154 17.75 5.36 -9.61
N HIS A 155 17.48 5.77 -8.37
CA HIS A 155 18.17 5.30 -7.18
C HIS A 155 17.25 4.63 -6.14
N LYS A 156 16.33 3.76 -6.59
CA LYS A 156 15.32 3.09 -5.73
C LYS A 156 15.90 2.38 -4.50
N GLY A 157 17.13 1.84 -4.60
CA GLY A 157 17.81 1.18 -3.48
C GLY A 157 18.24 2.11 -2.33
N ARG A 158 18.32 3.43 -2.56
CA ARG A 158 18.77 4.40 -1.54
C ARG A 158 17.86 4.42 -0.32
N ILE A 159 16.55 4.25 -0.49
CA ILE A 159 15.62 4.23 0.65
C ILE A 159 15.85 3.02 1.55
N ALA A 160 16.13 1.85 0.97
CA ALA A 160 16.42 0.64 1.73
C ALA A 160 17.74 0.80 2.51
N THR A 161 18.80 1.29 1.84
CA THR A 161 20.09 1.55 2.49
C THR A 161 19.98 2.62 3.58
N PHE A 162 19.20 3.68 3.35
CA PHE A 162 18.96 4.75 4.33
C PHE A 162 18.27 4.20 5.58
N ARG A 163 17.23 3.37 5.42
CA ARG A 163 16.56 2.72 6.55
C ARG A 163 17.49 1.76 7.30
N SER A 164 18.28 0.94 6.60
CA SER A 164 19.26 0.04 7.23
C SER A 164 20.28 0.81 8.07
N ARG A 165 20.90 1.87 7.51
CA ARG A 165 21.85 2.72 8.25
C ARG A 165 21.20 3.42 9.44
N THR A 166 19.98 3.90 9.27
CA THR A 166 19.22 4.54 10.34
C THR A 166 18.95 3.55 11.49
N MET A 167 18.54 2.33 11.17
CA MET A 167 18.38 1.25 12.17
C MET A 167 19.70 0.86 12.84
N GLU A 168 20.80 0.77 12.08
CA GLU A 168 22.14 0.51 12.62
C GLU A 168 22.57 1.61 13.60
N LEU A 169 22.31 2.88 13.28
CA LEU A 169 22.61 4.01 14.16
C LEU A 169 21.72 4.03 15.41
N MET A 170 20.44 3.72 15.28
CA MET A 170 19.50 3.71 16.42
C MET A 170 19.77 2.55 17.39
N PHE A 171 20.27 1.42 16.90
CA PHE A 171 20.40 0.18 17.64
C PHE A 171 21.83 -0.37 17.64
N ASP A 172 22.87 0.48 17.65
CA ASP A 172 24.27 0.05 17.45
C ASP A 172 24.73 -1.08 18.41
N LYS A 173 24.15 -1.11 19.62
CA LYS A 173 24.44 -2.10 20.69
C LYS A 173 23.52 -3.31 20.69
N CYS A 174 22.60 -3.36 19.75
CA CYS A 174 21.52 -4.35 19.67
C CYS A 174 21.57 -5.07 18.33
N ASN A 175 20.83 -6.17 18.22
CA ASN A 175 20.68 -6.84 16.93
C ASN A 175 19.91 -5.91 15.97
N THR A 176 20.58 -5.37 14.95
CA THR A 176 20.00 -4.36 14.04
C THR A 176 18.86 -4.88 13.18
N VAL A 177 18.77 -6.21 13.00
CA VAL A 177 17.69 -6.87 12.23
C VAL A 177 16.49 -7.17 13.14
N THR A 178 16.73 -7.59 14.38
CA THR A 178 15.68 -7.88 15.37
C THR A 178 16.05 -7.33 16.75
N PRO A 179 15.92 -6.01 16.98
CA PRO A 179 16.41 -5.37 18.21
C PRO A 179 15.85 -5.99 19.49
N VAL A 180 14.58 -6.42 19.44
CA VAL A 180 13.88 -7.04 20.56
C VAL A 180 14.47 -8.40 20.99
N ASN A 181 15.21 -9.09 20.11
CA ASN A 181 15.86 -10.37 20.44
C ASN A 181 17.21 -10.16 21.16
N THR A 182 17.63 -8.92 21.38
CA THR A 182 18.85 -8.61 22.12
C THR A 182 18.76 -9.18 23.55
N PRO A 183 19.79 -9.91 24.03
CA PRO A 183 19.83 -10.39 25.41
C PRO A 183 19.78 -9.23 26.41
N LEU A 184 18.96 -9.36 27.46
CA LEU A 184 18.87 -8.31 28.49
C LEU A 184 20.21 -8.04 29.18
N SER A 185 21.06 -9.06 29.30
CA SER A 185 22.42 -8.93 29.87
C SER A 185 23.30 -7.94 29.13
N ASN A 186 23.02 -7.65 27.85
CA ASN A 186 23.78 -6.70 27.04
C ASN A 186 23.31 -5.27 27.27
N LEU A 187 22.13 -5.09 27.86
CA LEU A 187 21.46 -3.79 28.00
C LEU A 187 21.44 -3.31 29.46
N VAL A 188 21.15 -4.19 30.41
CA VAL A 188 21.00 -3.84 31.82
C VAL A 188 22.13 -4.41 32.66
N GLY A 189 22.45 -3.74 33.78
CA GLY A 189 23.48 -4.22 34.70
C GLY A 189 23.14 -5.57 35.35
N ALA A 190 24.17 -6.31 35.77
CA ALA A 190 24.05 -7.68 36.28
C ALA A 190 22.99 -7.87 37.38
N HIS A 191 22.88 -6.93 38.33
CA HIS A 191 21.85 -6.99 39.37
C HIS A 191 20.43 -6.91 38.79
N ALA A 192 20.18 -5.95 37.90
CA ALA A 192 18.88 -5.80 37.26
C ALA A 192 18.52 -7.02 36.41
N TYR A 193 19.49 -7.55 35.65
CA TYR A 193 19.34 -8.77 34.89
C TYR A 193 18.95 -9.95 35.79
N ASN A 194 19.67 -10.16 36.90
CA ASN A 194 19.39 -11.27 37.82
C ASN A 194 18.00 -11.19 38.44
N VAL A 195 17.49 -9.99 38.73
CA VAL A 195 16.12 -9.83 39.22
C VAL A 195 15.09 -10.19 38.14
N LEU A 196 15.25 -9.66 36.92
CA LEU A 196 14.34 -9.92 35.81
C LEU A 196 14.34 -11.40 35.39
N TYR A 197 15.52 -12.02 35.35
CA TYR A 197 15.68 -13.44 35.06
C TYR A 197 15.17 -14.32 36.20
N GLY A 198 15.47 -13.97 37.45
CA GLY A 198 15.11 -14.77 38.62
C GLY A 198 13.61 -14.81 38.91
N GLU A 199 12.90 -13.70 38.68
CA GLU A 199 11.47 -13.62 39.01
C GLU A 199 10.57 -14.14 37.88
N MET A 200 10.91 -13.86 36.62
CA MET A 200 10.06 -14.16 35.47
C MET A 200 10.76 -14.91 34.33
N GLY A 201 12.06 -15.20 34.46
CA GLY A 201 12.81 -15.91 33.43
C GLY A 201 13.10 -15.06 32.18
N PHE A 202 13.03 -13.74 32.26
CA PHE A 202 13.26 -12.86 31.10
C PHE A 202 14.69 -12.99 30.59
N ARG A 203 14.85 -13.34 29.31
CA ARG A 203 16.15 -13.52 28.65
C ARG A 203 16.43 -12.41 27.66
N THR A 204 15.39 -11.96 26.96
CA THR A 204 15.48 -10.99 25.86
C THR A 204 14.71 -9.72 26.18
N VAL A 205 15.03 -8.65 25.44
CA VAL A 205 14.27 -7.39 25.54
C VAL A 205 12.79 -7.63 25.22
N ARG A 206 12.47 -8.50 24.25
CA ARG A 206 11.10 -8.89 23.90
C ARG A 206 10.29 -9.35 25.11
N ASP A 207 10.85 -10.26 25.91
CA ASP A 207 10.16 -10.82 27.09
C ASP A 207 9.73 -9.71 28.07
N LEU A 208 10.66 -8.79 28.33
CA LEU A 208 10.43 -7.64 29.20
C LEU A 208 9.38 -6.68 28.63
N LEU A 209 9.48 -6.34 27.35
CA LEU A 209 8.57 -5.40 26.68
C LEU A 209 7.14 -5.95 26.63
N GLN A 210 6.97 -7.24 26.30
CA GLN A 210 5.66 -7.89 26.28
C GLN A 210 5.02 -7.88 27.66
N TYR A 211 5.77 -8.26 28.70
CA TYR A 211 5.26 -8.22 30.07
C TYR A 211 4.86 -6.80 30.50
N ALA A 212 5.72 -5.81 30.26
CA ALA A 212 5.47 -4.44 30.67
C ALA A 212 4.29 -3.80 29.92
N THR A 213 4.08 -4.17 28.65
CA THR A 213 2.93 -3.70 27.86
C THR A 213 1.62 -4.29 28.36
N GLN A 214 1.62 -5.57 28.77
CA GLN A 214 0.43 -6.25 29.29
C GLN A 214 0.08 -5.85 30.73
N ASN A 215 1.08 -5.64 31.58
CA ASN A 215 0.90 -5.45 33.03
C ASN A 215 1.14 -4.00 33.48
N GLY A 216 1.54 -3.13 32.56
CA GLY A 216 1.95 -1.75 32.81
C GLY A 216 3.39 -1.64 33.34
N TRP A 217 4.09 -0.59 32.94
CA TRP A 217 5.51 -0.38 33.28
C TRP A 217 5.82 -0.28 34.78
N GLN A 218 4.85 0.12 35.61
CA GLN A 218 5.04 0.19 37.07
C GLN A 218 5.00 -1.19 37.73
N SER A 219 4.47 -2.22 37.06
CA SER A 219 4.39 -3.59 37.60
C SER A 219 5.77 -4.19 37.88
N LEU A 220 6.79 -3.80 37.11
CA LEU A 220 8.18 -4.25 37.30
C LEU A 220 8.71 -3.93 38.70
N ARG A 221 8.24 -2.85 39.33
CA ARG A 221 8.65 -2.47 40.70
C ARG A 221 8.19 -3.43 41.78
N ARG A 222 7.28 -4.36 41.46
CA ARG A 222 6.78 -5.38 42.40
C ARG A 222 7.73 -6.57 42.53
N PHE A 223 8.68 -6.72 41.60
CA PHE A 223 9.65 -7.81 41.63
C PHE A 223 10.59 -7.69 42.82
N LYS A 224 10.86 -8.83 43.46
CA LYS A 224 11.74 -8.87 44.63
C LYS A 224 13.16 -8.44 44.22
N GLY A 225 13.68 -7.40 44.87
CA GLY A 225 15.00 -6.83 44.53
C GLY A 225 14.98 -5.73 43.45
N MET A 226 13.80 -5.40 42.90
CA MET A 226 13.61 -4.29 41.95
C MET A 226 13.30 -2.98 42.68
N GLY A 227 14.31 -2.43 43.35
CA GLY A 227 14.22 -1.12 44.01
C GLY A 227 14.08 0.04 43.03
N LEU A 228 13.78 1.24 43.53
CA LEU A 228 13.59 2.45 42.69
C LEU A 228 14.81 2.74 41.79
N VAL A 229 16.02 2.55 42.31
CA VAL A 229 17.27 2.76 41.58
C VAL A 229 17.42 1.74 40.45
N THR A 230 17.20 0.46 40.75
CA THR A 230 17.29 -0.63 39.76
C THR A 230 16.24 -0.47 38.66
N TYR A 231 15.00 -0.14 39.04
CA TYR A 231 13.93 0.16 38.11
C TYR A 231 14.32 1.31 37.17
N LYS A 232 14.75 2.45 37.71
CA LYS A 232 15.20 3.59 36.90
C LYS A 232 16.36 3.23 35.98
N SER A 233 17.30 2.41 36.44
CA SER A 233 18.40 1.93 35.60
C SER A 233 17.92 1.10 34.41
N VAL A 234 16.96 0.19 34.61
CA VAL A 234 16.34 -0.57 33.50
C VAL A 234 15.62 0.37 32.53
N MET A 235 14.83 1.31 33.06
CA MET A 235 14.10 2.26 32.23
C MET A 235 15.03 3.18 31.42
N ASN A 236 16.12 3.63 32.01
CA ASN A 236 17.12 4.45 31.31
C ASN A 236 17.82 3.63 30.22
N ALA A 237 18.23 2.40 30.51
CA ALA A 237 18.87 1.54 29.52
C ALA A 237 17.96 1.27 28.31
N LEU A 238 16.66 0.99 28.54
CA LEU A 238 15.68 0.83 27.47
C LEU A 238 15.48 2.12 26.65
N ARG A 239 15.51 3.29 27.31
CA ARG A 239 15.39 4.59 26.63
C ARG A 239 16.62 4.90 25.80
N ASP A 240 17.81 4.71 26.36
CA ASP A 240 19.10 4.99 25.70
C ASP A 240 19.32 4.08 24.49
N ALA A 241 18.75 2.88 24.50
CA ALA A 241 18.73 1.96 23.36
C ALA A 241 17.48 2.10 22.46
N ASN A 242 16.75 3.21 22.57
CA ASN A 242 15.60 3.55 21.72
C ASN A 242 14.44 2.52 21.72
N PHE A 243 14.31 1.69 22.76
CA PHE A 243 13.19 0.76 22.87
C PHE A 243 11.88 1.41 23.33
N ILE A 244 12.00 2.48 24.11
CA ILE A 244 10.87 3.17 24.72
C ILE A 244 11.00 4.69 24.62
N ILE A 245 9.86 5.36 24.61
CA ILE A 245 9.73 6.81 24.70
C ILE A 245 9.06 7.14 26.04
N VAL A 246 9.64 8.09 26.77
CA VAL A 246 9.04 8.61 28.00
C VAL A 246 8.54 10.02 27.73
N ARG A 247 7.22 10.18 27.76
CA ARG A 247 6.53 11.44 27.49
C ARG A 247 6.67 12.43 28.66
N LYS A 248 6.38 13.70 28.41
CA LYS A 248 6.49 14.79 29.40
C LYS A 248 5.57 14.61 30.62
N ASP A 249 4.48 13.88 30.46
CA ASP A 249 3.53 13.49 31.52
C ASP A 249 4.00 12.26 32.34
N GLY A 250 5.15 11.67 31.99
CA GLY A 250 5.70 10.48 32.63
C GLY A 250 5.17 9.15 32.08
N ASN A 251 4.29 9.18 31.07
CA ASN A 251 3.82 7.96 30.41
C ASN A 251 4.94 7.34 29.57
N ILE A 252 5.03 6.01 29.62
CA ILE A 252 6.03 5.23 28.90
C ILE A 252 5.33 4.45 27.80
N GLU A 253 5.83 4.60 26.58
CA GLU A 253 5.33 3.92 25.39
C GLU A 253 6.49 3.22 24.67
N LEU A 254 6.19 2.21 23.85
CA LEU A 254 7.17 1.63 22.95
C LEU A 254 7.50 2.62 21.84
N SER A 255 8.76 2.66 21.41
CA SER A 255 9.13 3.38 20.20
C SER A 255 8.37 2.80 18.99
N PRO A 256 7.97 3.62 18.00
CA PRO A 256 7.21 3.15 16.83
C PRO A 256 7.86 1.97 16.10
N GLU A 257 9.19 1.97 16.00
CA GLU A 257 10.01 0.94 15.34
C GLU A 257 9.96 -0.41 16.08
N ILE A 258 9.67 -0.38 17.39
CA ILE A 258 9.62 -1.54 18.27
C ILE A 258 8.20 -2.03 18.47
N ALA A 259 7.20 -1.14 18.47
CA ALA A 259 5.80 -1.47 18.71
C ALA A 259 5.31 -2.61 17.78
N ALA A 260 5.67 -2.56 16.49
CA ALA A 260 5.31 -3.60 15.52
C ALA A 260 6.01 -4.95 15.75
N LEU A 261 7.10 -5.00 16.51
CA LEU A 261 7.88 -6.22 16.77
C LEU A 261 7.47 -6.93 18.07
N VAL A 262 6.73 -6.25 18.95
CA VAL A 262 6.32 -6.73 20.29
C VAL A 262 4.91 -7.33 20.28
N ILE A 263 4.04 -6.88 19.36
CA ILE A 263 2.67 -7.35 19.14
C ILE A 263 2.65 -8.79 18.60
#